data_AF-A0A286KR31-F1
#
_entry.id   AF-A0A286KR31-F1
#
_cell.length_a   1.000
_cell.length_b   1.000
_cell.length_c   1.000
_cell.angle_alpha   90.00
_cell.angle_beta   90.00
_cell.angle_gamma   90.00
#
_symmetry.space_group_name_H-M   'P 1'
#
loop_
_entity.id
_entity.type
_entity.pdbx_description
1 polymer ?
#
loop_
_entity_poly.entity_id
_entity_poly.type
_entity_poly.pdbx_seq_one_letter_code
_entity_poly.pdbx_strand_id
1 'polypeptide(L)'
;LSALGPGGLTRERPPPEVRDVHYSHYGSMCPIETPEGPNIGLINSLSSYARVNEFGFIETPYRKVNIETNQVTDRIDYLTADEEDSYVVPPATSVLDETGRFV
;
A
#
# COMPACT_ATOMS: atom_id res chain seq x y z
N LEU A 1 9.08 -10.18 0.20
CA LEU A 1 8.53 -10.27 1.57
C LEU A 1 8.10 -11.72 1.81
N SER A 2 8.56 -12.37 2.88
CA SER A 2 8.21 -13.77 3.19
C SER A 2 7.59 -13.85 4.58
N ALA A 3 6.38 -14.40 4.66
CA ALA A 3 5.72 -14.69 5.94
C ALA A 3 6.21 -16.00 6.59
N LEU A 4 7.03 -16.77 5.87
CA LEU A 4 7.59 -18.05 6.32
C LEU A 4 8.96 -17.86 6.97
N GLY A 5 9.19 -18.50 8.12
CA GLY A 5 10.48 -18.53 8.80
C GLY A 5 10.39 -18.70 10.32
N PRO A 6 11.52 -18.81 11.02
CA PRO A 6 11.55 -18.81 12.49
C PRO A 6 10.91 -17.52 13.03
N GLY A 7 9.85 -17.65 13.85
CA GLY A 7 9.06 -16.50 14.34
C GLY A 7 7.95 -16.03 13.41
N GLY A 8 7.83 -16.61 12.23
CA GLY A 8 6.71 -16.40 11.29
C GLY A 8 5.78 -17.62 11.22
N LEU A 9 5.04 -17.74 10.12
CA LEU A 9 4.14 -18.87 9.90
C LEU A 9 4.91 -20.14 9.57
N THR A 10 4.48 -21.26 10.14
CA THR A 10 4.95 -22.58 9.74
C THR A 10 4.31 -22.98 8.40
N ARG A 11 4.95 -23.90 7.67
CA ARG A 11 4.43 -24.37 6.37
C ARG A 11 3.18 -25.25 6.50
N GLU A 12 2.79 -25.61 7.71
CA GLU A 12 1.60 -26.40 8.00
C GLU A 12 0.36 -25.51 7.88
N ARG A 13 -0.26 -25.54 6.69
CA ARG A 13 -1.56 -24.94 6.33
C ARG A 13 -1.88 -23.65 7.13
N PRO A 14 -1.19 -22.54 6.83
CA PRO A 14 -1.63 -21.26 7.34
C PRO A 14 -3.09 -20.98 6.93
N PRO A 15 -3.89 -20.31 7.78
CA PRO A 15 -5.29 -20.03 7.51
C PRO A 15 -5.49 -19.36 6.14
N PRO A 16 -6.64 -19.58 5.46
CA PRO A 16 -6.90 -18.97 4.17
C PRO A 16 -6.79 -17.43 4.21
N GLU A 17 -7.25 -16.83 5.31
CA GLU A 17 -7.28 -15.37 5.53
C GLU A 17 -5.90 -14.70 5.43
N VAL A 18 -4.81 -15.40 5.77
CA VAL A 18 -3.46 -14.83 5.69
C VAL A 18 -2.88 -14.82 4.28
N ARG A 19 -3.54 -15.51 3.34
CA ARG A 19 -3.14 -15.57 1.93
C ARG A 19 -3.92 -14.58 1.08
N ASP A 20 -5.03 -14.08 1.59
CA ASP A 20 -5.91 -13.17 0.87
C ASP A 20 -5.29 -11.76 0.78
N VAL A 21 -5.71 -11.02 -0.25
CA VAL A 21 -5.28 -9.63 -0.45
C VAL A 21 -6.12 -8.73 0.46
N HIS A 22 -5.44 -8.04 1.38
CA HIS A 22 -6.07 -7.04 2.23
C HIS A 22 -6.07 -5.65 1.56
N TYR A 23 -7.01 -4.78 1.91
CA TYR A 23 -7.12 -3.45 1.30
C TYR A 23 -5.88 -2.59 1.55
N SER A 24 -5.25 -2.72 2.72
CA SER A 24 -4.00 -2.02 3.06
C SER A 24 -2.78 -2.45 2.23
N HIS A 25 -2.90 -3.50 1.41
CA HIS A 25 -1.84 -3.87 0.47
C HIS A 25 -1.71 -2.85 -0.65
N TYR A 26 -2.74 -2.02 -0.90
CA TYR A 26 -2.73 -1.00 -1.93
C TYR A 26 -1.51 -0.07 -1.76
N GLY A 27 -0.75 0.10 -2.85
CA GLY A 27 0.49 0.87 -2.84
C GLY A 27 1.67 0.22 -2.09
N SER A 28 1.45 -0.67 -1.13
CA SER A 28 2.48 -1.25 -0.24
C SER A 28 3.08 -2.55 -0.78
N MET A 29 2.24 -3.51 -1.14
CA MET A 29 2.64 -4.83 -1.66
C MET A 29 1.94 -5.10 -2.99
N CYS A 30 2.63 -5.78 -3.91
CA CYS A 30 2.05 -6.13 -5.19
C CYS A 30 0.98 -7.24 -5.00
N PRO A 31 -0.29 -7.01 -5.36
CA PRO A 31 -1.34 -8.02 -5.20
C PRO A 31 -1.30 -9.13 -6.27
N ILE A 32 -0.49 -8.95 -7.31
CA ILE A 32 -0.42 -9.86 -8.47
C ILE A 32 0.82 -10.76 -8.36
N GLU A 33 1.95 -10.21 -7.96
CA GLU A 33 3.22 -10.90 -7.96
C GLU A 33 3.38 -11.77 -6.71
N THR A 34 2.82 -12.98 -6.79
CA THR A 34 2.98 -14.04 -5.79
C THR A 34 3.17 -15.40 -6.50
N PRO A 35 4.00 -16.31 -5.97
CA PRO A 35 4.16 -17.63 -6.55
C PRO A 35 2.87 -18.43 -6.52
N GLU A 36 2.53 -19.10 -7.62
CA GLU A 36 1.41 -20.04 -7.65
C GLU A 36 1.71 -21.31 -6.82
N GLY A 37 0.64 -22.01 -6.41
CA GLY A 37 0.75 -23.27 -5.67
C GLY A 37 0.79 -23.11 -4.14
N PRO A 38 1.58 -23.91 -3.39
CA PRO A 38 1.46 -23.98 -1.94
C PRO A 38 1.90 -22.70 -1.21
N ASN A 39 2.67 -21.84 -1.88
CA ASN A 39 3.20 -20.59 -1.34
C ASN A 39 2.39 -19.34 -1.75
N ILE A 40 1.27 -19.50 -2.45
CA ILE A 40 0.42 -18.38 -2.88
C ILE A 40 0.01 -17.52 -1.67
N GLY A 41 0.21 -16.21 -1.80
CA GLY A 41 -0.06 -15.21 -0.75
C GLY A 41 0.94 -15.17 0.40
N LEU A 42 1.87 -16.13 0.50
CA LEU A 42 2.87 -16.19 1.58
C LEU A 42 4.20 -15.53 1.22
N ILE A 43 4.43 -15.37 -0.09
CA ILE A 43 5.59 -14.67 -0.65
C ILE A 43 5.03 -13.61 -1.57
N ASN A 44 5.31 -12.34 -1.24
CA ASN A 44 4.85 -11.18 -2.00
C ASN A 44 6.03 -10.25 -2.32
N SER A 45 5.86 -9.46 -3.37
CA SER A 45 6.82 -8.42 -3.76
C SER A 45 6.40 -7.04 -3.25
N LEU A 46 7.38 -6.18 -3.00
CA LEU A 46 7.15 -4.79 -2.62
C LEU A 46 6.63 -4.02 -3.84
N SER A 47 5.69 -3.10 -3.64
CA SER A 47 5.21 -2.22 -4.72
C SER A 47 6.29 -1.22 -5.17
N SER A 48 6.16 -0.71 -6.40
CA SER A 48 7.22 0.08 -7.07
C SER A 48 7.70 1.32 -6.30
N TYR A 49 6.80 1.99 -5.59
CA TYR A 49 7.11 3.22 -4.84
C TYR A 49 7.06 3.03 -3.32
N ALA A 50 6.79 1.82 -2.86
CA ALA A 50 6.77 1.53 -1.43
C ALA A 50 8.18 1.56 -0.86
N ARG A 51 8.28 1.98 0.41
CA ARG A 51 9.53 2.04 1.15
C ARG A 51 9.32 1.57 2.58
N VAL A 52 10.39 1.13 3.23
CA VAL A 52 10.33 0.67 4.62
C VAL A 52 10.94 1.76 5.51
N ASN A 53 10.20 2.17 6.55
CA ASN A 53 10.69 3.17 7.50
C ASN A 53 11.59 2.56 8.59
N GLU A 54 12.14 3.39 9.47
CA GLU A 54 13.08 2.95 10.52
C GLU A 54 12.45 1.96 11.52
N PHE A 55 11.12 1.96 11.65
CA PHE A 55 10.36 1.06 12.50
C PHE A 55 9.97 -0.25 11.81
N GLY A 56 10.25 -0.39 10.51
CA GLY A 56 9.94 -1.58 9.72
C GLY A 56 8.55 -1.58 9.09
N PHE A 57 7.80 -0.47 9.16
CA PHE A 57 6.52 -0.34 8.46
C PHE A 57 6.74 0.04 7.00
N ILE A 58 5.82 -0.43 6.14
CA ILE A 58 5.79 -0.06 4.73
C ILE A 58 5.01 1.24 4.60
N GLU A 59 5.60 2.20 3.90
CA GLU A 59 5.00 3.49 3.58
C GLU A 59 4.87 3.67 2.07
N THR A 60 3.86 4.43 1.67
CA THR A 60 3.51 4.69 0.28
C THR A 60 3.39 6.21 0.04
N PRO A 61 3.90 6.72 -1.09
CA PRO A 61 3.87 8.15 -1.36
C PRO A 61 2.51 8.61 -1.88
N TYR A 62 2.01 9.72 -1.32
CA TYR A 62 0.80 10.41 -1.75
C TYR A 62 1.04 11.90 -1.96
N ARG A 63 0.32 12.49 -2.93
CA ARG A 63 0.31 13.94 -3.13
C ARG A 63 -0.67 14.58 -2.15
N LYS A 64 -0.20 15.59 -1.41
CA LYS A 64 -1.04 16.29 -0.45
C LYS A 64 -2.00 17.24 -1.17
N VAL A 65 -3.27 17.21 -0.78
CA VAL A 65 -4.26 18.23 -1.16
C VAL A 65 -4.26 19.33 -0.11
N ASN A 66 -4.17 20.58 -0.56
CA ASN A 66 -4.34 21.73 0.32
C ASN A 66 -5.84 21.92 0.61
N ILE A 67 -6.23 21.79 1.88
CA ILE A 67 -7.63 21.86 2.33
C ILE A 67 -8.21 23.27 2.18
N GLU A 68 -7.39 24.32 2.29
CA GLU A 68 -7.85 25.71 2.17
C GLU A 68 -8.15 26.08 0.71
N THR A 69 -7.31 25.62 -0.23
CA THR A 69 -7.43 25.97 -1.66
C THR A 69 -8.09 24.89 -2.51
N ASN A 70 -8.31 23.70 -1.96
CA ASN A 70 -8.75 22.46 -2.63
C ASN A 70 -7.90 22.06 -3.84
N GLN A 71 -6.61 22.39 -3.81
CA GLN A 71 -5.67 22.12 -4.89
C GLN A 71 -4.73 20.98 -4.51
N VAL A 72 -4.49 20.08 -5.46
CA VAL A 72 -3.44 19.06 -5.36
C VAL A 72 -2.08 19.77 -5.43
N THR A 73 -1.22 19.50 -4.46
CA THR A 73 0.13 20.08 -4.39
C THR A 73 1.19 19.11 -4.92
N ASP A 74 2.40 19.62 -5.17
CA ASP A 74 3.56 18.79 -5.55
C ASP A 74 4.31 18.23 -4.34
N ARG A 75 3.80 18.47 -3.14
CA ARG A 75 4.34 17.88 -1.92
C ARG A 75 3.91 16.42 -1.84
N ILE A 76 4.93 15.55 -1.75
CA ILE A 76 4.75 14.11 -1.54
C ILE A 76 4.99 13.82 -0.06
N ASP A 77 3.96 13.41 0.63
CA ASP A 77 4.05 12.85 1.97
C ASP A 77 3.93 11.33 1.85
N TYR A 78 4.67 10.60 2.66
CA TYR A 78 4.58 9.14 2.70
C TYR A 78 3.81 8.74 3.93
N LEU A 79 2.84 7.86 3.74
CA LEU A 79 1.92 7.44 4.76
C LEU A 79 2.07 5.94 5.01
N THR A 80 2.00 5.56 6.27
CA THR A 80 1.78 4.17 6.68
C THR A 80 0.33 3.77 6.44
N ALA A 81 0.05 2.47 6.47
CA ALA A 81 -1.31 1.95 6.31
C ALA A 81 -2.31 2.51 7.34
N ASP A 82 -1.88 2.69 8.59
CA ASP A 82 -2.72 3.24 9.66
C ASP A 82 -3.03 4.73 9.44
N GLU A 83 -2.06 5.50 8.94
CA GLU A 83 -2.24 6.91 8.62
C GLU A 83 -3.15 7.08 7.39
N GLU A 84 -2.98 6.26 6.36
CA GLU A 84 -3.79 6.29 5.14
C GLU A 84 -5.29 6.11 5.44
N ASP A 85 -5.64 5.23 6.39
CA ASP A 85 -7.03 4.92 6.77
C ASP A 85 -7.79 6.14 7.34
N SER A 86 -7.05 7.16 7.79
CA SER A 86 -7.63 8.43 8.27
C SER A 86 -7.96 9.43 7.15
N TYR A 87 -7.61 9.12 5.89
CA TYR A 87 -7.79 10.02 4.74
C TYR A 87 -8.62 9.38 3.64
N VAL A 88 -9.23 10.23 2.81
CA VAL A 88 -9.88 9.80 1.56
C VAL A 88 -8.90 10.00 0.42
N VAL A 89 -8.47 8.91 -0.21
CA VAL A 89 -7.51 8.93 -1.32
C VAL A 89 -8.24 8.71 -2.64
N PRO A 90 -8.39 9.75 -3.48
CA PRO A 90 -8.95 9.58 -4.82
C PRO A 90 -7.95 8.87 -5.74
N PRO A 91 -8.42 8.18 -6.79
CA PRO A 91 -7.54 7.50 -7.73
C PRO A 91 -6.68 8.50 -8.50
N ALA A 92 -5.48 8.07 -8.91
CA ALA A 92 -4.55 8.90 -9.68
C ALA A 92 -5.10 9.39 -11.03
N THR A 93 -6.12 8.72 -11.56
CA THR A 93 -6.82 9.07 -12.81
C THR A 93 -7.89 10.15 -12.64
N SER A 94 -8.07 10.70 -11.44
CA SER A 94 -9.05 11.75 -11.18
C SER A 94 -8.75 12.98 -12.03
N VAL A 95 -9.78 13.55 -12.65
CA VAL A 95 -9.64 14.72 -13.53
C VAL A 95 -9.37 15.96 -12.67
N LEU A 96 -8.32 16.68 -13.02
CA LEU A 96 -7.97 17.96 -12.42
C LEU A 96 -8.17 19.10 -13.43
N ASP A 97 -8.61 20.25 -12.95
CA ASP A 97 -8.61 21.48 -13.73
C ASP A 97 -7.19 22.05 -13.90
N GLU A 98 -7.04 23.11 -14.69
CA GLU A 98 -5.75 23.79 -14.94
C GLU A 98 -5.12 24.36 -13.66
N THR A 99 -5.91 24.55 -12.60
CA THR A 99 -5.46 25.07 -11.30
C THR A 99 -5.15 23.95 -10.30
N GLY A 100 -5.28 22.68 -10.69
CA GLY A 100 -5.00 21.51 -9.87
C GLY A 100 -6.13 21.13 -8.91
N ARG A 101 -7.37 21.58 -9.13
CA ARG A 101 -8.55 21.20 -8.33
C ARG A 101 -9.28 20.02 -8.97
N PHE A 102 -9.96 19.22 -8.14
CA PHE A 102 -10.85 18.17 -8.64
C PHE A 102 -12.07 18.78 -9.35
N VAL A 103 -12.42 18.22 -10.51
CA VAL A 103 -13.57 18.61 -11.35
C VAL A 103 -14.83 17.85 -10.93
#